data_AF-A0A396KB24-F1
#
_entry.id   AF-A0A396KB24-F1
#
_cell.length_a   1.000
_cell.length_b   1.000
_cell.length_c   1.000
_cell.angle_alpha   90.00
_cell.angle_beta   90.00
_cell.angle_gamma   90.00
#
_symmetry.space_group_name_H-M   'P 1'
#
loop_
_entity.id
_entity.type
_entity.pdbx_description
1 polymer ?
#
loop_
_entity_poly.entity_id
_entity_poly.type
_entity_poly.pdbx_seq_one_letter_code
_entity_poly.pdbx_strand_id
1 'polypeptide(L)'
;MKLSSFTAYVKQLWKNKPDTSTPLSAERLTHMEEGIKGNSDAIEAIAAAVVSQIVNDPDKIASMAALYSVNQKIGDVSKLPDSAADVVTAIAKQNSNLDSGYFKIKVKTTTIVLIIEEFTFTNGVATKTLQSIFGSIPTYASGICQTKVEDSGVYNFTAVKDGNNLKIATAGSTFSGKKWVTMIIFGTA
;
A
#
# COMPACT_ATOMS: atom_id res chain seq x y z
N MET A 1 18.90 38.09 -5.14
CA MET A 1 19.15 39.00 -3.98
C MET A 1 19.56 38.13 -2.79
N LYS A 2 20.62 38.48 -2.05
CA LYS A 2 21.03 37.73 -0.83
C LYS A 2 20.54 38.50 0.39
N LEU A 3 19.93 37.83 1.37
CA LEU A 3 19.47 38.45 2.63
C LEU A 3 20.60 39.18 3.38
N SER A 4 21.85 38.84 3.11
CA SER A 4 23.05 39.48 3.67
C SER A 4 23.26 40.94 3.23
N SER A 5 22.53 41.43 2.22
CA SER A 5 22.58 42.84 1.81
C SER A 5 21.52 43.70 2.51
N PHE A 6 20.78 43.16 3.49
CA PHE A 6 19.78 43.91 4.24
C PHE A 6 20.42 44.67 5.40
N THR A 7 20.13 45.98 5.48
CA THR A 7 20.47 46.79 6.64
C THR A 7 19.38 46.61 7.69
N ALA A 8 19.73 46.09 8.87
CA ALA A 8 18.77 45.89 9.97
C ALA A 8 18.05 47.20 10.33
N TYR A 9 16.77 47.09 10.72
CA TYR A 9 15.99 48.25 11.16
C TYR A 9 16.69 48.97 12.33
N VAL A 10 17.04 50.24 12.11
CA VAL A 10 17.58 51.11 13.15
C VAL A 10 16.48 52.06 13.60
N LYS A 11 15.99 51.86 14.84
CA LYS A 11 14.94 52.68 15.43
C LYS A 11 15.38 54.14 15.50
N GLN A 12 14.53 55.01 14.96
CA GLN A 12 14.73 56.46 15.01
C GLN A 12 14.05 57.05 16.25
N LEU A 13 14.77 57.91 16.97
CA LEU A 13 14.23 58.67 18.09
C LEU A 13 13.68 60.00 17.57
N TRP A 14 12.36 60.15 17.65
CA TRP A 14 11.64 61.35 17.21
C TRP A 14 11.27 62.20 18.42
N LYS A 15 11.50 63.51 18.34
CA LYS A 15 11.09 64.47 19.37
C LYS A 15 10.17 65.53 18.77
N ASN A 16 9.14 65.91 19.54
CA ASN A 16 8.22 66.97 19.16
C ASN A 16 8.84 68.35 19.41
N LYS A 17 8.36 69.35 18.67
CA LYS A 17 8.69 70.76 18.96
C LYS A 17 8.37 71.09 20.43
N PRO A 18 9.17 71.95 21.09
CA PRO A 18 10.18 72.84 20.51
C PRO A 18 11.56 72.19 20.31
N ASP A 19 11.74 70.91 20.64
CA ASP A 19 13.04 70.24 20.53
C ASP A 19 13.45 70.06 19.05
N THR A 20 14.49 70.78 18.64
CA THR A 20 15.06 70.76 17.28
C THR A 20 16.19 69.74 17.11
N SER A 21 16.48 68.95 18.15
CA SER A 21 17.50 67.90 18.07
C SER A 21 17.04 66.67 17.29
N THR A 22 15.76 66.59 16.91
CA THR A 22 15.30 65.64 15.88
C THR A 22 16.01 66.00 14.57
N PRO A 23 16.91 65.15 14.06
CA PRO A 23 17.62 65.46 12.84
C PRO A 23 16.67 65.19 11.67
N LEU A 24 15.83 66.15 11.32
CA LEU A 24 15.01 66.11 10.11
C LEU A 24 15.83 66.72 8.96
N SER A 25 16.81 65.97 8.47
CA SER A 25 17.59 66.35 7.29
C SER A 25 17.08 65.62 6.04
N ALA A 26 17.28 66.23 4.88
CA ALA A 26 16.97 65.60 3.60
C ALA A 26 17.65 64.23 3.49
N GLU A 27 18.91 64.13 3.90
CA GLU A 27 19.68 62.88 3.94
C GLU A 27 19.00 61.77 4.76
N ARG A 28 18.42 62.10 5.92
CA ARG A 28 17.77 61.10 6.78
C ARG A 28 16.39 60.68 6.27
N LEU A 29 15.67 61.58 5.60
CA LEU A 29 14.44 61.25 4.89
C LEU A 29 14.74 60.34 3.70
N THR A 30 15.79 60.63 2.93
CA THR A 30 16.26 59.79 1.82
C THR A 30 16.65 58.39 2.30
N HIS A 31 17.40 58.28 3.40
CA HIS A 31 17.76 56.98 3.97
C HIS A 31 16.54 56.14 4.38
N MET A 32 15.47 56.76 4.90
CA MET A 32 14.22 56.07 5.21
C MET A 32 13.52 55.58 3.94
N GLU A 33 13.47 56.40 2.90
CA GLU A 33 12.88 56.04 1.60
C GLU A 33 13.63 54.86 0.96
N GLU A 34 14.96 54.90 0.98
CA GLU A 34 15.82 53.80 0.49
C GLU A 34 15.60 52.51 1.29
N GLY A 35 15.46 52.60 2.62
CA GLY A 35 15.16 51.44 3.48
C GLY A 35 13.77 50.85 3.23
N ILE A 36 12.75 51.69 3.01
CA ILE A 36 11.39 51.26 2.65
C ILE A 36 11.41 50.57 1.29
N LYS A 37 12.07 51.16 0.29
CA LYS A 37 12.23 50.55 -1.03
C LYS A 37 12.94 49.20 -0.95
N GLY A 38 14.05 49.12 -0.20
CA GLY A 38 14.79 47.87 -0.01
C GLY A 38 13.95 46.77 0.64
N ASN A 39 13.08 47.11 1.60
CA ASN A 39 12.11 46.18 2.18
C ASN A 39 11.06 45.73 1.15
N SER A 40 10.52 46.66 0.36
CA SER A 40 9.54 46.36 -0.67
C SER A 40 10.11 45.40 -1.72
N ASP A 41 11.31 45.68 -2.23
CA ASP A 41 12.02 44.83 -3.20
C ASP A 41 12.31 43.43 -2.61
N ALA A 42 12.67 43.35 -1.33
CA ALA A 42 12.93 42.08 -0.65
C ALA A 42 11.65 41.26 -0.43
N ILE A 43 10.54 41.90 -0.07
CA ILE A 43 9.22 41.25 0.06
C ILE A 43 8.77 40.73 -1.31
N GLU A 44 8.97 41.50 -2.37
CA GLU A 44 8.66 41.06 -3.74
C GLU A 44 9.53 39.87 -4.16
N ALA A 45 10.84 39.91 -3.85
CA ALA A 45 11.74 38.79 -4.10
C ALA A 45 11.37 37.54 -3.28
N ILE A 46 10.94 37.70 -2.03
CA ILE A 46 10.43 36.60 -1.19
C ILE A 46 9.10 36.07 -1.76
N ALA A 47 8.18 36.95 -2.16
CA ALA A 47 6.90 36.55 -2.75
C ALA A 47 7.11 35.80 -4.07
N ALA A 48 7.99 36.31 -4.94
CA ALA A 48 8.40 35.64 -6.17
C ALA A 48 9.11 34.32 -5.89
N ALA A 49 9.97 34.25 -4.86
CA ALA A 49 10.62 33.00 -4.45
C ALA A 49 9.63 31.99 -3.87
N VAL A 50 8.65 32.41 -3.07
CA VAL A 50 7.57 31.56 -2.54
C VAL A 50 6.69 31.06 -3.68
N VAL A 51 6.28 31.93 -4.60
CA VAL A 51 5.51 31.55 -5.80
C VAL A 51 6.32 30.63 -6.71
N SER A 52 7.61 30.91 -6.92
CA SER A 52 8.52 30.07 -7.71
C SER A 52 8.82 28.74 -7.04
N GLN A 53 8.86 28.66 -5.71
CA GLN A 53 9.00 27.43 -4.95
C GLN A 53 7.71 26.60 -4.92
N ILE A 54 6.58 27.15 -5.37
CA ILE A 54 5.31 26.42 -5.56
C ILE A 54 5.25 25.77 -6.95
N VAL A 55 6.09 26.18 -7.91
CA VAL A 55 6.07 25.63 -9.28
C VAL A 55 7.31 24.78 -9.57
N ASN A 56 7.08 23.47 -9.65
CA ASN A 56 7.90 22.45 -10.32
C ASN A 56 9.21 21.95 -9.66
N ASP A 57 9.23 21.65 -8.35
CA ASP A 57 10.30 20.85 -7.70
C ASP A 57 9.73 19.74 -6.77
N PRO A 58 9.99 18.44 -7.00
CA PRO A 58 9.49 17.32 -6.19
C PRO A 58 10.03 17.22 -4.76
N ASP A 59 11.15 17.89 -4.42
CA ASP A 59 11.85 17.71 -3.14
C ASP A 59 11.66 18.87 -2.14
N LYS A 60 10.90 19.93 -2.48
CA LYS A 60 10.54 21.01 -1.52
C LYS A 60 9.10 21.48 -1.68
N ILE A 61 8.40 21.56 -0.55
CA ILE A 61 6.94 21.81 -0.40
C ILE A 61 6.12 21.11 -1.50
N ALA A 62 6.40 19.82 -1.68
CA ALA A 62 5.71 18.91 -2.59
C ALA A 62 4.43 18.27 -1.99
N SER A 63 3.96 18.71 -0.82
CA SER A 63 3.36 17.77 0.13
C SER A 63 1.83 17.68 0.16
N MET A 64 1.06 18.43 -0.62
CA MET A 64 -0.42 18.30 -0.57
C MET A 64 -1.05 17.79 -1.85
N ALA A 65 -0.77 18.34 -3.04
CA ALA A 65 -1.37 17.82 -4.27
C ALA A 65 -0.79 16.47 -4.70
N ALA A 66 0.54 16.30 -4.63
CA ALA A 66 1.19 15.02 -4.92
C ALA A 66 0.87 14.00 -3.83
N LEU A 67 0.90 14.39 -2.54
CA LEU A 67 0.45 13.54 -1.44
C LEU A 67 -1.03 13.17 -1.59
N TYR A 68 -1.89 14.10 -2.01
CA TYR A 68 -3.31 13.82 -2.25
C TYR A 68 -3.49 12.89 -3.45
N SER A 69 -2.74 13.05 -4.54
CA SER A 69 -2.76 12.12 -5.68
C SER A 69 -2.28 10.72 -5.27
N VAL A 70 -1.22 10.65 -4.47
CA VAL A 70 -0.73 9.40 -3.87
C VAL A 70 -1.78 8.80 -2.94
N ASN A 71 -2.40 9.60 -2.07
CA ASN A 71 -3.44 9.17 -1.15
C ASN A 71 -4.74 8.77 -1.85
N GLN A 72 -5.08 9.38 -2.98
CA GLN A 72 -6.20 8.97 -3.84
C GLN A 72 -5.90 7.63 -4.54
N LYS A 73 -4.63 7.40 -4.94
CA LYS A 73 -4.22 6.14 -5.58
C LYS A 73 -4.08 4.99 -4.59
N ILE A 74 -3.56 5.25 -3.39
CA ILE A 74 -3.31 4.27 -2.32
C ILE A 74 -4.57 4.07 -1.46
N GLY A 75 -5.31 5.13 -1.18
CA GLY A 75 -6.46 5.16 -0.27
C GLY A 75 -7.81 4.87 -0.92
N ASP A 76 -7.87 4.65 -2.25
CA ASP A 76 -9.06 4.11 -2.89
C ASP A 76 -9.21 2.61 -2.55
N VAL A 77 -9.63 2.36 -1.31
CA VAL A 77 -9.83 1.03 -0.73
C VAL A 77 -10.86 0.20 -1.51
N SER A 78 -11.72 0.84 -2.32
CA SER A 78 -12.69 0.13 -3.17
C SER A 78 -12.03 -0.71 -4.26
N LYS A 79 -10.80 -0.37 -4.63
CA LYS A 79 -9.99 -1.13 -5.61
C LYS A 79 -9.09 -2.17 -4.96
N LEU A 80 -9.02 -2.22 -3.63
CA LEU A 80 -8.20 -3.21 -2.94
C LEU A 80 -8.91 -4.58 -2.93
N PRO A 81 -8.15 -5.68 -3.05
CA PRO A 81 -8.70 -7.03 -3.02
C PRO A 81 -9.35 -7.32 -1.66
N ASP A 82 -10.30 -8.25 -1.66
CA ASP A 82 -10.94 -8.81 -0.45
C ASP A 82 -11.49 -7.77 0.53
N SER A 83 -11.86 -6.57 0.07
CA SER A 83 -12.35 -5.46 0.91
C SER A 83 -11.36 -5.04 2.00
N ALA A 84 -10.05 -5.10 1.71
CA ALA A 84 -9.01 -4.70 2.66
C ALA A 84 -9.18 -3.25 3.13
N ALA A 85 -8.97 -3.02 4.44
CA ALA A 85 -9.11 -1.70 5.06
C ALA A 85 -8.02 -0.70 4.63
N ASP A 86 -6.84 -1.22 4.25
CA ASP A 86 -5.73 -0.43 3.74
C ASP A 86 -4.79 -1.30 2.88
N VAL A 87 -3.83 -0.64 2.22
CA VAL A 87 -2.84 -1.28 1.35
C VAL A 87 -1.90 -2.22 2.10
N VAL A 88 -1.55 -1.92 3.36
CA VAL A 88 -0.63 -2.74 4.15
C VAL A 88 -1.28 -4.10 4.47
N THR A 89 -2.55 -4.07 4.87
CA THR A 89 -3.37 -5.25 5.13
C THR A 89 -3.56 -6.07 3.86
N ALA A 90 -3.80 -5.41 2.72
CA ALA A 90 -3.90 -6.09 1.41
C ALA A 90 -2.58 -6.80 1.04
N ILE A 91 -1.44 -6.14 1.19
CA ILE A 91 -0.11 -6.70 0.90
C ILE A 91 0.20 -7.86 1.85
N ALA A 92 -0.01 -7.69 3.16
CA ALA A 92 0.24 -8.73 4.15
C ALA A 92 -0.60 -9.98 3.86
N LYS A 93 -1.88 -9.79 3.47
CA LYS A 93 -2.75 -10.90 3.07
C LYS A 93 -2.29 -11.58 1.79
N GLN A 94 -1.88 -10.81 0.78
CA GLN A 94 -1.34 -11.36 -0.46
C GLN A 94 -0.06 -12.18 -0.21
N ASN A 95 0.86 -11.67 0.61
CA ASN A 95 2.09 -12.37 0.99
C ASN A 95 1.78 -13.64 1.79
N SER A 96 0.87 -13.58 2.76
CA SER A 96 0.44 -14.77 3.51
C SER A 96 -0.20 -15.83 2.62
N ASN A 97 -0.99 -15.41 1.61
CA ASN A 97 -1.56 -16.34 0.64
C ASN A 97 -0.47 -16.98 -0.25
N LEU A 98 0.60 -16.26 -0.59
CA LEU A 98 1.76 -16.80 -1.33
C LEU A 98 2.57 -17.77 -0.46
N ASP A 99 2.87 -17.41 0.79
CA ASP A 99 3.66 -18.23 1.72
C ASP A 99 2.93 -19.52 2.14
N SER A 100 1.60 -19.51 2.13
CA SER A 100 0.79 -20.68 2.50
C SER A 100 0.68 -21.75 1.40
N GLY A 101 1.34 -21.56 0.24
CA GLY A 101 1.41 -22.59 -0.81
C GLY A 101 0.15 -22.68 -1.69
N TYR A 102 -0.67 -21.64 -1.71
CA TYR A 102 -1.92 -21.58 -2.48
C TYR A 102 -1.76 -20.70 -3.72
N PHE A 103 -1.92 -21.29 -4.91
CA PHE A 103 -1.96 -20.52 -6.17
C PHE A 103 -3.39 -20.49 -6.72
N LYS A 104 -4.05 -19.33 -6.62
CA LYS A 104 -5.45 -19.12 -7.03
C LYS A 104 -5.54 -18.36 -8.36
N ILE A 105 -6.12 -18.95 -9.40
CA ILE A 105 -6.43 -18.27 -10.67
C ILE A 105 -7.94 -18.25 -10.89
N LYS A 106 -8.49 -17.10 -11.26
CA LYS A 106 -9.86 -17.00 -11.78
C LYS A 106 -9.85 -17.14 -13.31
N VAL A 107 -10.53 -18.17 -13.82
CA VAL A 107 -10.71 -18.44 -15.25
C VAL A 107 -12.19 -18.32 -15.57
N LYS A 108 -12.59 -17.20 -16.21
CA LYS A 108 -14.01 -16.83 -16.41
C LYS A 108 -14.76 -16.77 -15.06
N THR A 109 -15.80 -17.57 -14.88
CA THR A 109 -16.58 -17.69 -13.63
C THR A 109 -15.99 -18.71 -12.66
N THR A 110 -15.06 -19.54 -13.14
CA THR A 110 -14.42 -20.61 -12.38
C THR A 110 -13.20 -20.09 -11.64
N THR A 111 -12.94 -20.60 -10.45
CA THR A 111 -11.69 -20.40 -9.74
C THR A 111 -10.93 -21.73 -9.66
N ILE A 112 -9.60 -21.68 -9.82
CA ILE A 112 -8.67 -22.82 -9.71
C ILE A 112 -7.70 -22.51 -8.57
N VAL A 113 -7.35 -23.48 -7.73
CA VAL A 113 -6.45 -23.33 -6.56
C VAL A 113 -5.56 -24.54 -6.52
N LEU A 114 -4.28 -24.31 -6.65
CA LEU A 114 -3.30 -25.34 -6.37
C LEU A 114 -3.06 -25.30 -4.87
N ILE A 115 -3.24 -26.45 -4.23
CA ILE A 115 -2.95 -26.65 -2.81
C ILE A 115 -1.71 -27.53 -2.73
N ILE A 116 -0.76 -27.12 -1.89
CA ILE A 116 0.41 -27.91 -1.50
C ILE A 116 0.39 -27.98 0.02
N GLU A 117 -0.14 -29.07 0.56
CA GLU A 117 -0.29 -29.22 2.01
C GLU A 117 -0.23 -30.69 2.44
N GLU A 118 0.14 -30.91 3.70
CA GLU A 118 0.08 -32.22 4.35
C GLU A 118 -1.34 -32.55 4.83
N PHE A 119 -1.85 -33.70 4.43
CA PHE A 119 -3.14 -34.25 4.88
C PHE A 119 -2.92 -35.51 5.71
N THR A 120 -3.74 -35.67 6.75
CA THR A 120 -3.79 -36.91 7.54
C THR A 120 -4.86 -37.83 6.94
N PHE A 121 -4.43 -38.98 6.43
CA PHE A 121 -5.30 -40.01 5.90
C PHE A 121 -5.60 -41.08 6.92
N THR A 122 -6.84 -41.57 6.90
CA THR A 122 -7.30 -42.75 7.62
C THR A 122 -7.97 -43.67 6.61
N ASN A 123 -7.46 -44.89 6.45
CA ASN A 123 -7.94 -45.88 5.49
C ASN A 123 -8.09 -45.33 4.06
N GLY A 124 -7.09 -44.58 3.60
CA GLY A 124 -7.05 -44.01 2.26
C GLY A 124 -7.91 -42.75 2.06
N VAL A 125 -8.52 -42.22 3.13
CA VAL A 125 -9.39 -41.04 3.07
C VAL A 125 -8.87 -39.93 3.98
N ALA A 126 -8.80 -38.70 3.45
CA ALA A 126 -8.60 -37.48 4.21
C ALA A 126 -9.75 -36.51 3.96
N THR A 127 -10.03 -35.63 4.92
CA THR A 127 -11.04 -34.57 4.76
C THR A 127 -10.50 -33.23 5.23
N LYS A 128 -10.94 -32.15 4.59
CA LYS A 128 -10.64 -30.78 5.01
C LYS A 128 -11.83 -29.88 4.71
N THR A 129 -12.10 -28.89 5.55
CA THR A 129 -13.28 -28.02 5.36
C THR A 129 -13.09 -27.14 4.13
N LEU A 130 -14.11 -27.03 3.28
CA LEU A 130 -14.06 -26.16 2.10
C LEU A 130 -13.93 -24.70 2.48
N GLN A 131 -14.53 -24.30 3.60
CA GLN A 131 -14.40 -22.96 4.17
C GLN A 131 -12.93 -22.58 4.44
N SER A 132 -12.12 -23.52 4.96
CA SER A 132 -10.70 -23.25 5.24
C SER A 132 -9.86 -23.09 3.96
N ILE A 133 -10.27 -23.73 2.86
CA ILE A 133 -9.54 -23.72 1.59
C ILE A 133 -9.95 -22.52 0.74
N PHE A 134 -11.25 -22.24 0.65
CA PHE A 134 -11.82 -21.29 -0.30
C PHE A 134 -12.36 -20.00 0.34
N GLY A 135 -12.39 -19.91 1.67
CA GLY A 135 -13.06 -18.81 2.40
C GLY A 135 -14.59 -18.80 2.24
N SER A 136 -15.15 -19.79 1.56
CA SER A 136 -16.57 -20.00 1.28
C SER A 136 -16.82 -21.47 0.98
N ILE A 137 -18.08 -21.90 0.94
CA ILE A 137 -18.45 -23.27 0.54
C ILE A 137 -18.91 -23.25 -0.92
N PRO A 138 -18.10 -23.74 -1.88
CA PRO A 138 -18.46 -23.74 -3.29
C PRO A 138 -19.58 -24.75 -3.58
N THR A 139 -20.37 -24.48 -4.61
CA THR A 139 -21.44 -25.39 -5.09
C THR A 139 -20.87 -26.74 -5.54
N TYR A 140 -19.74 -26.72 -6.26
CA TYR A 140 -19.03 -27.91 -6.75
C TYR A 140 -17.54 -27.83 -6.39
N ALA A 141 -16.94 -28.98 -6.07
CA ALA A 141 -15.50 -29.12 -5.93
C ALA A 141 -15.08 -30.51 -6.40
N SER A 142 -14.09 -30.55 -7.29
CA SER A 142 -13.46 -31.78 -7.75
C SER A 142 -11.95 -31.56 -7.88
N GLY A 143 -11.20 -32.59 -8.20
CA GLY A 143 -9.77 -32.51 -8.42
C GLY A 143 -9.16 -33.89 -8.56
N ILE A 144 -8.07 -33.96 -9.32
CA ILE A 144 -7.22 -35.14 -9.40
C ILE A 144 -5.83 -34.69 -8.96
N CYS A 145 -5.27 -35.38 -7.98
CA CYS A 145 -3.90 -35.17 -7.54
C CYS A 145 -3.10 -36.47 -7.68
N GLN A 146 -1.83 -36.31 -8.04
CA GLN A 146 -0.84 -37.38 -7.96
C GLN A 146 0.17 -36.99 -6.90
N THR A 147 0.49 -37.91 -6.01
CA THR A 147 1.59 -37.72 -5.07
C THR A 147 2.57 -38.86 -5.25
N LYS A 148 3.86 -38.52 -5.29
CA LYS A 148 4.94 -39.48 -5.23
C LYS A 148 5.26 -39.69 -3.76
N VAL A 149 5.01 -40.89 -3.25
CA VAL A 149 5.50 -41.26 -1.91
C VAL A 149 6.99 -41.55 -2.04
N GLU A 150 7.79 -41.02 -1.11
CA GLU A 150 9.25 -41.13 -1.13
C GLU A 150 9.76 -42.58 -1.25
N ASP A 151 8.96 -43.60 -0.89
CA ASP A 151 9.47 -44.97 -0.74
C ASP A 151 8.85 -46.11 -1.57
N SER A 152 7.80 -45.99 -2.42
CA SER A 152 7.47 -47.13 -3.34
C SER A 152 6.30 -47.02 -4.34
N GLY A 153 5.51 -45.93 -4.42
CA GLY A 153 4.37 -45.93 -5.36
C GLY A 153 3.79 -44.56 -5.69
N VAL A 154 3.27 -44.43 -6.91
CA VAL A 154 2.44 -43.29 -7.35
C VAL A 154 1.00 -43.60 -6.93
N TYR A 155 0.43 -42.78 -6.05
CA TYR A 155 -0.97 -42.87 -5.69
C TYR A 155 -1.76 -41.81 -6.44
N ASN A 156 -2.81 -42.24 -7.14
CA ASN A 156 -3.80 -41.34 -7.70
C ASN A 156 -4.85 -41.07 -6.62
N PHE A 157 -5.07 -39.79 -6.35
CA PHE A 157 -6.07 -39.32 -5.42
C PHE A 157 -7.18 -38.61 -6.19
N THR A 158 -8.40 -38.85 -5.76
CA THR A 158 -9.57 -38.08 -6.17
C THR A 158 -9.95 -37.14 -5.04
N ALA A 159 -10.19 -35.88 -5.37
CA ALA A 159 -10.73 -34.91 -4.44
C ALA A 159 -12.15 -34.56 -4.89
N VAL A 160 -13.14 -34.69 -4.02
CA VAL A 160 -14.54 -34.38 -4.32
C VAL A 160 -15.21 -33.69 -3.14
N LYS A 161 -16.16 -32.80 -3.43
CA LYS A 161 -17.05 -32.22 -2.42
C LYS A 161 -17.83 -33.33 -1.71
N ASP A 162 -17.78 -33.32 -0.38
CA ASP A 162 -18.55 -34.20 0.50
C ASP A 162 -19.15 -33.34 1.63
N GLY A 163 -20.41 -32.93 1.47
CA GLY A 163 -21.02 -31.92 2.34
C GLY A 163 -20.21 -30.62 2.37
N ASN A 164 -19.84 -30.16 3.55
CA ASN A 164 -19.04 -28.93 3.73
C ASN A 164 -17.52 -29.18 3.64
N ASN A 165 -17.11 -30.40 3.31
CA ASN A 165 -15.74 -30.83 3.27
C ASN A 165 -15.31 -31.16 1.84
N LEU A 166 -14.01 -31.07 1.62
CA LEU A 166 -13.32 -31.73 0.53
C LEU A 166 -12.86 -33.09 1.03
N LYS A 167 -13.35 -34.16 0.41
CA LYS A 167 -12.89 -35.53 0.64
C LYS A 167 -11.82 -35.88 -0.38
N ILE A 168 -10.66 -36.30 0.10
CA ILE A 168 -9.55 -36.78 -0.72
C ILE A 168 -9.42 -38.28 -0.48
N ALA A 169 -9.52 -39.08 -1.54
CA ALA A 169 -9.51 -40.54 -1.45
C ALA A 169 -8.53 -41.17 -2.45
N THR A 170 -7.76 -42.15 -2.01
CA THR A 170 -6.96 -43.00 -2.91
C THR A 170 -7.80 -44.05 -3.60
N ALA A 171 -7.51 -44.29 -4.88
CA ALA A 171 -8.01 -45.48 -5.56
C ALA A 171 -7.31 -46.73 -5.00
N GLY A 172 -8.06 -47.58 -4.28
CA GLY A 172 -7.62 -48.94 -3.93
C GLY A 172 -6.54 -49.07 -2.86
N SER A 173 -6.23 -48.02 -2.11
CA SER A 173 -5.27 -48.06 -0.99
C SER A 173 -5.95 -47.83 0.35
N THR A 174 -5.52 -48.55 1.38
CA THR A 174 -5.99 -48.42 2.77
C THR A 174 -4.99 -47.68 3.66
N PHE A 175 -4.03 -46.98 3.07
CA PHE A 175 -2.96 -46.34 3.84
C PHE A 175 -3.51 -45.34 4.87
N SER A 176 -2.82 -45.24 6.00
CA SER A 176 -3.10 -44.24 7.04
C SER A 176 -1.81 -43.52 7.40
N GLY A 177 -1.90 -42.21 7.64
CA GLY A 177 -0.74 -41.37 7.93
C GLY A 177 -0.75 -40.04 7.19
N LYS A 178 0.28 -39.24 7.42
CA LYS A 178 0.46 -37.92 6.83
C LYS A 178 1.06 -38.01 5.41
N LYS A 179 0.45 -37.31 4.45
CA LYS A 179 0.96 -37.22 3.07
C LYS A 179 0.78 -35.83 2.49
N TRP A 180 1.79 -35.38 1.77
CA TRP A 180 1.73 -34.19 0.94
C TRP A 180 0.84 -34.43 -0.26
N VAL A 181 -0.19 -33.59 -0.43
CA VAL A 181 -1.08 -33.60 -1.59
C VAL A 181 -0.82 -32.35 -2.42
N THR A 182 -0.57 -32.55 -3.71
CA THR A 182 -0.29 -31.50 -4.68
C THR A 182 -1.37 -31.48 -5.75
N MET A 183 -2.09 -30.35 -5.89
CA MET A 183 -3.05 -29.98 -6.96
C MET A 183 -4.53 -30.41 -6.80
N ILE A 184 -5.47 -29.45 -6.68
CA ILE A 184 -6.93 -29.70 -6.70
C ILE A 184 -7.62 -28.69 -7.63
N ILE A 185 -8.20 -29.12 -8.75
CA ILE A 185 -8.82 -28.23 -9.75
C ILE A 185 -10.33 -28.12 -9.52
N PHE A 186 -10.82 -26.97 -9.07
CA PHE A 186 -12.25 -26.76 -8.87
C PHE A 186 -12.88 -25.89 -9.97
N GLY A 187 -14.20 -25.97 -10.04
CA GLY A 187 -15.09 -25.23 -10.92
C GLY A 187 -16.19 -24.61 -10.08
N THR A 188 -16.45 -23.31 -10.26
CA THR A 188 -17.58 -22.62 -9.62
C THR A 188 -18.36 -21.84 -10.67
N ALA A 189 -19.68 -21.80 -10.50
CA ALA A 189 -20.55 -20.74 -10.97
C ALA A 189 -21.30 -20.21 -9.75
#